data_AF-A0A327NP34-F1
#
_entry.id   AF-A0A327NP34-F1
#
_cell.length_a   1.000
_cell.length_b   1.000
_cell.length_c   1.000
_cell.angle_alpha   90.00
_cell.angle_beta   90.00
_cell.angle_gamma   90.00
#
_symmetry.space_group_name_H-M   'P 1'
#
loop_
_entity.id
_entity.type
_entity.pdbx_description
1 polymer ?
#
loop_
_entity_poly.entity_id
_entity_poly.type
_entity_poly.pdbx_seq_one_letter_code
_entity_poly.pdbx_strand_id
1 'polypeptide(L)'
;MKTNLLLSVLLAGALLSCKKSEDTTPVADSKYQEEGYVMASISQTSASNTYYAGYFPTLPSGNIDLTAKSSYSSFYPSAIWKNYMFGQPLVSDKKLSKLAIVKATGAIEEVASIPLVDYVSRVIIINDQLGIYSTGGNRALFMFDPSTMENLGQIDMLSAQNFPDNETNIYANLTYRASDNRLFAALYTNSSKTGQFYDAQNVYVEVINLTTKKWEKTAIYEQATYPFTRGSENGIVDEAGNVYIITQGQYGLDGQLGPNAAKRSKPQILKIPAGSTDFDQTYSFNPVTAAGLPNLMFQLLLGEFTRQTA
;
A
#
# COMPACT_ATOMS: atom_id res chain seq x y z
N MET A 1 -93.97 -1.77 19.97
CA MET A 1 -93.46 -1.99 21.34
C MET A 1 -92.19 -2.82 21.19
N LYS A 2 -90.99 -2.51 21.69
CA LYS A 2 -90.38 -1.47 22.57
C LYS A 2 -88.87 -1.40 22.16
N THR A 3 -88.08 -0.32 22.21
CA THR A 3 -88.25 1.13 22.45
C THR A 3 -87.06 1.85 21.77
N ASN A 4 -87.16 3.15 21.44
CA ASN A 4 -86.02 3.95 20.93
C ASN A 4 -84.91 4.16 21.99
N LEU A 5 -83.66 4.34 21.56
CA LEU A 5 -82.79 5.39 22.12
C LEU A 5 -81.71 5.84 21.11
N LEU A 6 -81.38 7.13 21.14
CA LEU A 6 -80.31 7.74 20.35
C LEU A 6 -78.94 7.56 21.04
N LEU A 7 -77.86 7.87 20.32
CA LEU A 7 -76.98 9.04 20.58
C LEU A 7 -75.46 8.74 20.50
N SER A 8 -74.84 9.34 19.48
CA SER A 8 -73.52 10.00 19.44
C SER A 8 -72.23 9.30 19.90
N VAL A 9 -71.29 9.25 18.93
CA VAL A 9 -69.89 9.70 19.02
C VAL A 9 -69.11 9.38 20.31
N LEU A 10 -68.12 8.49 20.17
CA LEU A 10 -66.83 8.72 20.83
C LEU A 10 -65.68 8.49 19.86
N LEU A 11 -64.89 9.56 19.66
CA LEU A 11 -63.64 9.55 18.93
C LEU A 11 -62.56 8.97 19.85
N ALA A 12 -61.97 7.83 19.49
CA ALA A 12 -60.80 7.29 20.17
C ALA A 12 -59.79 6.87 19.10
N GLY A 13 -58.69 7.63 19.00
CA GLY A 13 -57.74 7.47 17.91
C GLY A 13 -56.95 6.16 18.00
N ALA A 14 -57.12 5.28 17.02
CA ALA A 14 -56.10 4.31 16.69
C ALA A 14 -55.03 5.04 15.87
N LEU A 15 -53.91 5.39 16.53
CA LEU A 15 -52.69 5.78 15.84
C LEU A 15 -52.27 4.63 14.93
N LEU A 16 -52.51 4.79 13.62
CA LEU A 16 -51.87 3.96 12.60
C LEU A 16 -50.39 4.32 12.57
N SER A 17 -49.67 3.77 13.55
CA SER A 17 -48.23 3.63 13.50
C SER A 17 -47.92 2.79 12.27
N CYS A 18 -47.48 3.45 11.20
CA CYS A 18 -46.80 2.80 10.10
C CYS A 18 -45.56 2.13 10.68
N LYS A 19 -45.70 0.86 11.09
CA LYS A 19 -44.56 -0.04 11.20
C LYS A 19 -43.91 -0.03 9.83
N LYS A 20 -42.80 0.72 9.70
CA LYS A 20 -41.77 0.32 8.76
C LYS A 20 -41.53 -1.15 9.04
N SER A 21 -41.80 -2.00 8.06
CA SER A 21 -41.13 -3.28 7.98
C SER A 21 -39.65 -2.97 8.01
N GLU A 22 -38.99 -3.29 9.12
CA GLU A 22 -37.55 -3.47 9.10
C GLU A 22 -37.32 -4.60 8.11
N ASP A 23 -36.74 -4.27 6.96
CA ASP A 23 -36.19 -5.26 6.05
C ASP A 23 -35.02 -5.93 6.75
N THR A 24 -35.33 -6.88 7.63
CA THR A 24 -34.41 -7.90 8.10
C THR A 24 -34.16 -8.88 6.94
N THR A 25 -33.67 -8.35 5.82
CA THR A 25 -32.94 -9.15 4.85
C THR A 25 -31.71 -9.65 5.60
N PRO A 26 -31.52 -10.96 5.78
CA PRO A 26 -30.31 -11.46 6.41
C PRO A 26 -29.12 -10.95 5.61
N VAL A 27 -28.21 -10.20 6.25
CA VAL A 27 -26.94 -9.85 5.62
C VAL A 27 -26.29 -11.19 5.25
N ALA A 28 -26.12 -11.42 3.94
CA ALA A 28 -25.62 -12.69 3.45
C ALA A 28 -24.24 -12.95 4.07
N ASP A 29 -24.12 -14.05 4.82
CA ASP A 29 -22.93 -14.36 5.60
C ASP A 29 -21.72 -14.44 4.66
N SER A 30 -20.74 -13.56 4.87
CA SER A 30 -19.62 -13.38 3.94
C SER A 30 -18.88 -14.70 3.74
N LYS A 31 -18.59 -15.08 2.49
CA LYS A 31 -17.74 -16.25 2.17
C LYS A 31 -16.32 -16.12 2.76
N TYR A 32 -15.88 -14.88 3.02
CA TYR A 32 -14.51 -14.55 3.37
C TYR A 32 -14.36 -14.19 4.84
N GLN A 33 -13.24 -14.59 5.45
CA GLN A 33 -12.87 -14.14 6.79
C GLN A 33 -12.85 -12.62 6.85
N GLU A 34 -13.20 -12.05 8.00
CA GLU A 34 -13.29 -10.60 8.20
C GLU A 34 -12.14 -10.06 9.06
N GLU A 35 -11.58 -10.91 9.94
CA GLU A 35 -10.48 -10.61 10.85
C GLU A 35 -9.47 -11.77 10.93
N GLY A 36 -8.34 -11.53 11.59
CA GLY A 36 -7.27 -12.50 11.81
C GLY A 36 -5.96 -12.13 11.12
N TYR A 37 -5.08 -13.11 10.94
CA TYR A 37 -3.70 -12.91 10.49
C TYR A 37 -3.39 -13.82 9.30
N VAL A 38 -2.65 -13.29 8.32
CA VAL A 38 -2.03 -14.08 7.26
C VAL A 38 -0.53 -14.06 7.48
N MET A 39 0.10 -15.23 7.57
CA MET A 39 1.55 -15.35 7.58
C MET A 39 2.00 -16.05 6.30
N ALA A 40 3.07 -15.54 5.71
CA ALA A 40 3.69 -16.09 4.52
C ALA A 40 5.21 -16.20 4.67
N SER A 41 5.79 -17.13 3.92
CA SER A 41 7.24 -17.30 3.76
C SER A 41 7.55 -17.73 2.32
N ILE A 42 8.77 -17.48 1.89
CA ILE A 42 9.25 -17.82 0.55
C ILE A 42 10.43 -18.79 0.66
N SER A 43 10.30 -19.94 0.02
CA SER A 43 11.42 -20.85 -0.24
C SER A 43 11.99 -20.50 -1.61
N GLN A 44 13.18 -19.89 -1.61
CA GLN A 44 13.89 -19.52 -2.83
C GLN A 44 14.91 -20.60 -3.20
N THR A 45 14.93 -21.01 -4.46
CA THR A 45 15.95 -21.88 -5.05
C THR A 45 16.53 -21.20 -6.29
N SER A 46 17.63 -21.73 -6.82
CA SER A 46 18.20 -21.23 -8.08
C SER A 46 17.29 -21.42 -9.30
N ALA A 47 16.27 -22.27 -9.22
CA ALA A 47 15.36 -22.58 -10.31
C ALA A 47 13.96 -21.95 -10.16
N SER A 48 13.50 -21.71 -8.93
CA SER A 48 12.16 -21.21 -8.65
C SER A 48 12.00 -20.64 -7.24
N ASN A 49 10.94 -19.83 -7.09
CA ASN A 49 10.41 -19.40 -5.80
C ASN A 49 9.11 -20.17 -5.52
N THR A 50 8.97 -20.72 -4.31
CA THR A 50 7.71 -21.26 -3.80
C THR A 50 7.28 -20.43 -2.60
N TYR A 51 6.08 -19.86 -2.66
CA TYR A 51 5.50 -19.11 -1.56
C TYR A 51 4.58 -20.04 -0.77
N TYR A 52 4.69 -20.01 0.55
CA TYR A 52 3.79 -20.71 1.47
C TYR A 52 3.05 -19.65 2.28
N ALA A 53 1.73 -19.65 2.26
CA ALA A 53 0.93 -18.66 2.97
C ALA A 53 -0.34 -19.28 3.56
N GLY A 54 -0.78 -18.79 4.71
CA GLY A 54 -1.97 -19.30 5.35
C GLY A 54 -2.53 -18.41 6.46
N TYR A 55 -3.83 -18.62 6.69
CA TYR A 55 -4.60 -17.95 7.73
C TYR A 55 -4.34 -18.50 9.14
N PHE A 56 -4.43 -17.61 10.12
CA PHE A 56 -4.44 -17.86 11.56
C PHE A 56 -5.47 -16.92 12.22
N PRO A 57 -6.42 -17.43 13.04
CA PRO A 57 -7.44 -16.59 13.68
C PRO A 57 -6.88 -15.69 14.79
N THR A 58 -5.72 -16.02 15.33
CA THR A 58 -4.98 -15.24 16.33
C THR A 58 -3.54 -15.07 15.87
N LEU A 59 -2.83 -14.08 16.40
CA LEU A 59 -1.41 -13.85 16.06
C LEU A 59 -0.61 -15.11 16.41
N PRO A 60 0.00 -15.79 15.43
CA PRO A 60 0.66 -17.07 15.69
C PRO A 60 1.99 -16.86 16.42
N SER A 61 2.33 -17.80 17.30
CA SER A 61 3.49 -17.71 18.19
C SER A 61 4.26 -19.03 18.26
N GLY A 62 5.58 -18.95 18.46
CA GLY A 62 6.45 -20.12 18.54
C GLY A 62 6.94 -20.58 17.17
N ASN A 63 7.25 -21.87 17.02
CA ASN A 63 7.70 -22.45 15.76
C ASN A 63 6.49 -22.67 14.83
N ILE A 64 6.48 -21.99 13.68
CA ILE A 64 5.37 -22.03 12.72
C ILE A 64 5.85 -22.76 11.46
N ASP A 65 5.28 -23.94 11.19
CA ASP A 65 5.49 -24.63 9.92
C ASP A 65 4.48 -24.13 8.89
N LEU A 66 4.96 -23.34 7.92
CA LEU A 66 4.16 -22.86 6.79
C LEU A 66 4.12 -23.85 5.64
N THR A 67 4.97 -24.89 5.61
CA THR A 67 4.92 -25.93 4.56
C THR A 67 3.67 -26.80 4.65
N ALA A 68 3.04 -26.84 5.82
CA ALA A 68 1.71 -27.42 6.07
C ALA A 68 0.53 -26.51 5.66
N LYS A 69 0.78 -25.31 5.11
CA LYS A 69 -0.23 -24.40 4.55
C LYS A 69 -0.25 -24.49 3.02
N SER A 70 -1.14 -23.71 2.39
CA SER A 70 -1.22 -23.61 0.93
C SER A 70 0.04 -23.03 0.31
N SER A 71 0.43 -23.54 -0.86
CA SER A 71 1.54 -23.04 -1.65
C SER A 71 1.08 -22.35 -2.93
N TYR A 72 1.86 -21.35 -3.35
CA TYR A 72 1.58 -20.43 -4.46
C TYR A 72 2.87 -20.13 -5.23
N SER A 73 2.78 -19.75 -6.51
CA SER A 73 3.98 -19.36 -7.29
C SER A 73 4.29 -17.87 -7.19
N SER A 74 3.34 -17.05 -6.74
CA SER A 74 3.61 -15.74 -6.14
C SER A 74 2.69 -15.50 -4.94
N PHE A 75 3.18 -14.79 -3.93
CA PHE A 75 2.37 -14.19 -2.89
C PHE A 75 3.06 -12.92 -2.38
N TYR A 76 2.65 -11.77 -2.91
CA TYR A 76 3.20 -10.47 -2.54
C TYR A 76 2.09 -9.40 -2.49
N PRO A 77 1.27 -9.39 -1.42
CA PRO A 77 0.33 -8.32 -1.17
C PRO A 77 1.09 -7.02 -0.90
N SER A 78 0.62 -5.94 -1.54
CA SER A 78 1.19 -4.59 -1.47
C SER A 78 0.33 -3.62 -0.66
N ALA A 79 -0.96 -3.92 -0.49
CA ALA A 79 -1.86 -3.17 0.40
C ALA A 79 -2.90 -4.12 1.02
N ILE A 80 -3.41 -3.74 2.18
CA ILE A 80 -4.54 -4.41 2.86
C ILE A 80 -5.63 -3.35 3.04
N TRP A 81 -6.88 -3.71 2.75
CA TRP A 81 -8.03 -2.85 3.00
C TRP A 81 -9.26 -3.68 3.38
N LYS A 82 -9.81 -3.39 4.57
CA LYS A 82 -10.78 -4.27 5.24
C LYS A 82 -10.21 -5.70 5.29
N ASN A 83 -10.97 -6.68 4.83
CA ASN A 83 -10.60 -8.08 4.82
C ASN A 83 -10.00 -8.58 3.50
N TYR A 84 -9.60 -7.66 2.60
CA TYR A 84 -8.99 -7.98 1.32
C TYR A 84 -7.53 -7.54 1.26
N MET A 85 -6.71 -8.35 0.59
CA MET A 85 -5.33 -8.02 0.26
C MET A 85 -5.23 -7.69 -1.23
N PHE A 86 -4.44 -6.69 -1.61
CA PHE A 86 -4.28 -6.23 -2.98
C PHE A 86 -2.80 -6.29 -3.37
N GLY A 87 -2.49 -6.87 -4.52
CA GLY A 87 -1.10 -7.01 -4.98
C GLY A 87 -0.96 -7.97 -6.14
N GLN A 88 0.11 -8.78 -6.12
CA GLN A 88 0.35 -9.77 -7.16
C GLN A 88 -0.64 -10.94 -7.10
N PRO A 89 -1.02 -11.54 -8.25
CA PRO A 89 -1.78 -12.78 -8.33
C PRO A 89 -1.07 -13.95 -7.62
N LEU A 90 -1.85 -14.97 -7.26
CA LEU A 90 -1.36 -16.22 -6.63
C LEU A 90 -0.53 -17.10 -7.60
N VAL A 91 -0.67 -16.83 -8.90
CA VAL A 91 0.15 -17.39 -9.98
C VAL A 91 0.99 -16.27 -10.60
N SER A 92 2.20 -16.57 -11.07
CA SER A 92 3.05 -15.58 -11.75
C SER A 92 2.41 -15.06 -13.05
N ASP A 93 1.74 -13.91 -12.97
CA ASP A 93 0.97 -13.31 -14.06
C ASP A 93 0.94 -11.77 -13.91
N LYS A 94 0.63 -11.05 -15.00
CA LYS A 94 0.59 -9.58 -15.05
C LYS A 94 -0.81 -9.08 -14.68
N LYS A 95 -1.11 -9.12 -13.38
CA LYS A 95 -2.38 -8.64 -12.80
C LYS A 95 -2.16 -7.80 -11.55
N LEU A 96 -3.14 -6.94 -11.26
CA LEU A 96 -3.42 -6.48 -9.91
C LEU A 96 -4.59 -7.32 -9.39
N SER A 97 -4.34 -8.14 -8.38
CA SER A 97 -5.31 -9.09 -7.83
C SER A 97 -5.83 -8.64 -6.48
N LYS A 98 -7.14 -8.83 -6.27
CA LYS A 98 -7.82 -8.75 -4.98
C LYS A 98 -7.93 -10.16 -4.43
N LEU A 99 -7.33 -10.38 -3.27
CA LEU A 99 -7.21 -11.67 -2.62
C LEU A 99 -8.02 -11.68 -1.31
N ALA A 100 -8.62 -12.82 -0.99
CA ALA A 100 -9.40 -13.01 0.24
C ALA A 100 -9.13 -14.40 0.86
N ILE A 101 -9.43 -14.54 2.15
CA ILE A 101 -9.33 -15.82 2.87
C ILE A 101 -10.72 -16.47 2.91
N VAL A 102 -10.86 -17.70 2.42
CA VAL A 102 -12.13 -18.43 2.43
C VAL A 102 -12.44 -18.94 3.85
N LYS A 103 -13.61 -18.60 4.42
CA LYS A 103 -14.01 -19.02 5.79
C LYS A 103 -13.91 -20.54 5.99
N ALA A 104 -14.37 -21.32 5.01
CA ALA A 104 -14.49 -22.78 5.10
C ALA A 104 -13.17 -23.56 5.04
N THR A 105 -12.08 -22.97 4.50
CA THR A 105 -10.82 -23.70 4.25
C THR A 105 -9.57 -22.99 4.79
N GLY A 106 -9.65 -21.68 5.07
CA GLY A 106 -8.48 -20.87 5.42
C GLY A 106 -7.50 -20.65 4.25
N ALA A 107 -7.84 -21.09 3.04
CA ALA A 107 -7.05 -20.88 1.83
C ALA A 107 -7.23 -19.44 1.31
N ILE A 108 -6.20 -18.93 0.65
CA ILE A 108 -6.24 -17.66 -0.07
C ILE A 108 -6.77 -17.92 -1.49
N GLU A 109 -7.76 -17.13 -1.93
CA GLU A 109 -8.24 -17.12 -3.32
C GLU A 109 -8.19 -15.72 -3.94
N GLU A 110 -8.03 -15.65 -5.25
CA GLU A 110 -8.22 -14.43 -6.05
C GLU A 110 -9.72 -14.26 -6.33
N VAL A 111 -10.32 -13.18 -5.82
CA VAL A 111 -11.76 -12.92 -5.95
C VAL A 111 -12.10 -12.04 -7.16
N ALA A 112 -11.13 -11.23 -7.60
CA ALA A 112 -11.20 -10.38 -8.79
C ALA A 112 -9.78 -9.88 -9.14
N SER A 113 -9.55 -9.52 -10.40
CA SER A 113 -8.27 -8.94 -10.84
C SER A 113 -8.42 -7.99 -12.04
N ILE A 114 -7.47 -7.05 -12.14
CA ILE A 114 -7.29 -6.15 -13.29
C ILE A 114 -6.09 -6.67 -14.10
N PRO A 115 -6.24 -6.94 -15.41
CA PRO A 115 -5.12 -7.32 -16.27
C PRO A 115 -4.20 -6.11 -16.51
N LEU A 116 -2.88 -6.35 -16.47
CA LEU A 116 -1.85 -5.32 -16.59
C LEU A 116 -0.91 -5.59 -17.76
N VAL A 117 -0.30 -4.52 -18.30
CA VAL A 117 0.77 -4.62 -19.31
C VAL A 117 2.09 -5.07 -18.67
N ASP A 118 2.29 -4.77 -17.39
CA ASP A 118 3.43 -5.26 -16.61
C ASP A 118 3.08 -5.56 -15.15
N TYR A 119 3.97 -6.24 -14.44
CA TYR A 119 3.78 -6.61 -13.03
C TYR A 119 3.50 -5.38 -12.16
N VAL A 120 2.55 -5.51 -11.23
CA VAL A 120 2.30 -4.48 -10.22
C VAL A 120 3.53 -4.26 -9.33
N SER A 121 3.89 -3.00 -9.10
CA SER A 121 5.04 -2.61 -8.28
C SER A 121 4.61 -2.17 -6.87
N ARG A 122 3.65 -1.25 -6.78
CA ARG A 122 3.01 -0.82 -5.53
C ARG A 122 1.52 -0.61 -5.72
N VAL A 123 0.78 -0.75 -4.63
CA VAL A 123 -0.65 -0.47 -4.50
C VAL A 123 -0.83 0.35 -3.24
N ILE A 124 -1.74 1.31 -3.25
CA ILE A 124 -2.23 1.98 -2.04
C ILE A 124 -3.75 2.14 -2.15
N ILE A 125 -4.47 1.86 -1.07
CA ILE A 125 -5.92 2.06 -1.00
C ILE A 125 -6.19 3.37 -0.27
N ILE A 126 -6.95 4.27 -0.91
CA ILE A 126 -7.31 5.59 -0.38
C ILE A 126 -8.66 5.52 0.34
N ASN A 127 -9.62 4.81 -0.27
CA ASN A 127 -10.94 4.50 0.27
C ASN A 127 -11.59 3.37 -0.56
N ASP A 128 -12.83 3.02 -0.25
CA ASP A 128 -13.58 1.94 -0.92
C ASP A 128 -13.75 2.09 -2.44
N GLN A 129 -13.68 3.30 -2.99
CA GLN A 129 -13.86 3.61 -4.42
C GLN A 129 -12.61 4.19 -5.09
N LEU A 130 -11.48 4.26 -4.37
CA LEU A 130 -10.22 4.74 -4.93
C LEU A 130 -9.02 4.01 -4.33
N GLY A 131 -8.34 3.24 -5.17
CA GLY A 131 -6.96 2.81 -4.99
C GLY A 131 -6.09 3.32 -6.13
N ILE A 132 -4.79 3.39 -5.87
CA ILE A 132 -3.76 3.77 -6.85
C ILE A 132 -2.75 2.63 -6.96
N TYR A 133 -2.28 2.33 -8.16
CA TYR A 133 -1.16 1.40 -8.36
C TYR A 133 -0.13 1.89 -9.38
N SER A 134 1.10 1.40 -9.24
CA SER A 134 2.20 1.54 -10.20
C SER A 134 2.58 0.17 -10.78
N THR A 135 3.26 0.14 -11.93
CA THR A 135 3.79 -1.12 -12.51
C THR A 135 5.31 -1.08 -12.69
N GLY A 136 5.93 -2.24 -12.89
CA GLY A 136 7.38 -2.39 -13.02
C GLY A 136 7.97 -1.89 -14.35
N GLY A 137 7.14 -1.66 -15.37
CA GLY A 137 7.60 -1.34 -16.73
C GLY A 137 7.20 0.03 -17.25
N ASN A 138 6.43 0.81 -16.47
CA ASN A 138 6.07 2.17 -16.85
C ASN A 138 6.10 3.13 -15.65
N ARG A 139 6.56 4.35 -15.93
CA ARG A 139 6.52 5.49 -15.00
C ARG A 139 5.10 6.08 -14.96
N ALA A 140 4.12 5.23 -14.66
CA ALA A 140 2.70 5.55 -14.68
C ALA A 140 2.03 5.20 -13.34
N LEU A 141 0.96 5.93 -13.05
CA LEU A 141 0.06 5.69 -11.92
C LEU A 141 -1.34 5.50 -12.46
N PHE A 142 -1.99 4.42 -12.04
CA PHE A 142 -3.35 4.06 -12.45
C PHE A 142 -4.29 4.12 -11.27
N MET A 143 -5.52 4.56 -11.50
CA MET A 143 -6.60 4.60 -10.53
C MET A 143 -7.50 3.38 -10.74
N PHE A 144 -8.01 2.81 -9.65
CA PHE A 144 -9.01 1.74 -9.70
C PHE A 144 -10.00 1.88 -8.54
N ASP A 145 -11.16 1.25 -8.66
CA ASP A 145 -12.12 1.08 -7.56
C ASP A 145 -11.78 -0.22 -6.80
N PRO A 146 -11.38 -0.18 -5.52
CA PRO A 146 -11.02 -1.37 -4.76
C PRO A 146 -12.19 -2.28 -4.40
N SER A 147 -13.43 -1.78 -4.44
CA SER A 147 -14.64 -2.57 -4.20
C SER A 147 -14.95 -3.44 -5.41
N THR A 148 -14.98 -2.85 -6.61
CA THR A 148 -15.40 -3.51 -7.87
C THR A 148 -14.24 -4.06 -8.71
N MET A 149 -13.01 -3.62 -8.47
CA MET A 149 -11.84 -3.81 -9.36
C MET A 149 -12.02 -3.17 -10.75
N GLU A 150 -12.82 -2.10 -10.86
CA GLU A 150 -12.94 -1.32 -12.09
C GLU A 150 -11.71 -0.40 -12.28
N ASN A 151 -11.20 -0.31 -13.51
CA ASN A 151 -10.12 0.61 -13.86
C ASN A 151 -10.69 2.03 -14.08
N LEU A 152 -10.26 3.00 -13.28
CA LEU A 152 -10.75 4.39 -13.29
C LEU A 152 -9.87 5.33 -14.15
N GLY A 153 -8.94 4.76 -14.92
CA GLY A 153 -8.05 5.48 -15.82
C GLY A 153 -6.65 5.72 -15.25
N GLN A 154 -5.82 6.40 -16.04
CA GLN A 154 -4.43 6.72 -15.71
C GLN A 154 -4.30 8.19 -15.28
N ILE A 155 -3.39 8.46 -14.35
CA ILE A 155 -2.96 9.82 -14.02
C ILE A 155 -1.96 10.28 -15.09
N ASP A 156 -2.11 11.50 -15.58
CA ASP A 156 -1.13 12.09 -16.49
C ASP A 156 0.16 12.42 -15.73
N MET A 157 1.23 11.69 -16.08
CA MET A 157 2.58 11.80 -15.53
C MET A 157 3.59 12.26 -16.59
N LEU A 158 3.15 12.81 -17.73
CA LEU A 158 4.05 13.20 -18.83
C LEU A 158 5.12 14.22 -18.39
N SER A 159 4.76 15.16 -17.51
CA SER A 159 5.65 16.20 -16.99
C SER A 159 6.47 15.81 -15.75
N ALA A 160 6.20 14.65 -15.13
CA ALA A 160 6.97 14.14 -13.99
C ALA A 160 8.41 13.74 -14.39
N GLN A 161 9.32 13.72 -13.42
CA GLN A 161 10.75 13.49 -13.63
C GLN A 161 11.00 12.16 -14.35
N ASN A 162 11.89 12.17 -15.34
CA ASN A 162 12.11 11.02 -16.21
C ASN A 162 13.59 10.76 -16.48
N PHE A 163 13.99 9.47 -16.45
CA PHE A 163 15.32 9.00 -16.80
C PHE A 163 15.20 7.93 -17.88
N PRO A 164 15.07 8.31 -19.18
CA PRO A 164 14.77 7.36 -20.26
C PRO A 164 15.92 6.40 -20.58
N ASP A 165 17.16 6.73 -20.22
CA ASP A 165 18.35 5.92 -20.45
C ASP A 165 18.61 4.86 -19.37
N ASN A 166 17.82 4.87 -18.30
CA ASN A 166 17.88 3.99 -17.14
C ASN A 166 16.94 2.79 -17.31
N GLU A 167 17.42 1.57 -17.02
CA GLU A 167 16.63 0.34 -17.24
C GLU A 167 15.49 0.17 -16.23
N THR A 168 15.65 0.70 -15.01
CA THR A 168 14.52 0.84 -14.06
C THR A 168 14.14 2.31 -13.93
N ASN A 169 12.84 2.62 -13.97
CA ASN A 169 12.29 3.97 -13.86
C ASN A 169 10.82 3.88 -13.39
N ILE A 170 10.61 3.55 -12.11
CA ILE A 170 9.32 3.12 -11.53
C ILE A 170 8.96 3.84 -10.24
N TYR A 171 7.67 3.93 -9.93
CA TYR A 171 7.20 4.41 -8.63
C TYR A 171 7.18 3.28 -7.60
N ALA A 172 8.29 3.11 -6.88
CA ALA A 172 8.52 2.01 -5.95
C ALA A 172 8.08 2.29 -4.50
N ASN A 173 7.54 3.48 -4.22
CA ASN A 173 6.90 3.78 -2.95
C ASN A 173 5.76 4.79 -3.17
N LEU A 174 4.62 4.56 -2.52
CA LEU A 174 3.41 5.37 -2.60
C LEU A 174 2.99 5.76 -1.18
N THR A 175 2.90 7.06 -0.89
CA THR A 175 2.42 7.57 0.41
C THR A 175 1.24 8.51 0.19
N TYR A 176 0.12 8.25 0.84
CA TYR A 176 -1.05 9.13 0.80
C TYR A 176 -1.15 9.95 2.08
N ARG A 177 -1.34 11.26 1.94
CA ARG A 177 -1.66 12.16 3.05
C ARG A 177 -3.10 12.64 2.94
N ALA A 178 -3.92 12.20 3.90
CA ALA A 178 -5.34 12.51 3.94
C ALA A 178 -5.65 13.98 4.20
N SER A 179 -4.83 14.69 4.97
CA SER A 179 -5.11 16.08 5.41
C SER A 179 -5.15 17.11 4.28
N ASP A 180 -4.50 16.83 3.14
CA ASP A 180 -4.53 17.68 1.95
C ASP A 180 -4.82 16.92 0.64
N ASN A 181 -5.29 15.66 0.75
CA ASN A 181 -5.65 14.76 -0.34
C ASN A 181 -4.55 14.60 -1.42
N ARG A 182 -3.29 14.42 -0.97
CA ARG A 182 -2.12 14.27 -1.85
C ARG A 182 -1.50 12.89 -1.79
N LEU A 183 -1.08 12.41 -2.95
CA LEU A 183 -0.24 11.23 -3.12
C LEU A 183 1.19 11.65 -3.43
N PHE A 184 2.14 11.02 -2.75
CA PHE A 184 3.57 11.18 -2.90
C PHE A 184 4.14 9.87 -3.48
N ALA A 185 4.59 9.91 -4.74
CA ALA A 185 5.10 8.74 -5.44
C ALA A 185 6.63 8.85 -5.62
N ALA A 186 7.36 8.04 -4.85
CA ALA A 186 8.82 8.05 -4.88
C ALA A 186 9.36 7.30 -6.10
N LEU A 187 10.17 8.00 -6.90
CA LEU A 187 10.76 7.46 -8.11
C LEU A 187 12.03 6.66 -7.76
N TYR A 188 11.99 5.35 -8.02
CA TYR A 188 13.18 4.52 -8.04
C TYR A 188 13.65 4.36 -9.48
N THR A 189 14.90 4.73 -9.72
CA THR A 189 15.55 4.55 -11.01
C THR A 189 16.96 3.98 -10.80
N ASN A 190 17.44 3.18 -11.74
CA ASN A 190 18.81 2.67 -11.75
C ASN A 190 19.37 2.55 -13.18
N SER A 191 20.69 2.59 -13.32
CA SER A 191 21.37 2.25 -14.58
C SER A 191 22.34 1.09 -14.43
N SER A 192 22.27 0.12 -15.35
CA SER A 192 23.25 -0.98 -15.46
C SER A 192 24.56 -0.56 -16.14
N LYS A 193 24.55 0.59 -16.84
CA LYS A 193 25.72 1.18 -17.52
C LYS A 193 26.67 1.87 -16.55
N THR A 194 26.15 2.33 -15.42
CA THR A 194 26.94 2.71 -14.24
C THR A 194 27.18 1.48 -13.38
N GLY A 195 28.17 1.53 -12.48
CA GLY A 195 28.20 0.56 -11.36
C GLY A 195 26.85 0.57 -10.65
N GLN A 196 26.35 -0.60 -10.23
CA GLN A 196 25.09 -0.66 -9.48
C GLN A 196 25.15 0.32 -8.31
N PHE A 197 24.06 1.07 -8.13
CA PHE A 197 23.92 2.08 -7.08
C PHE A 197 24.74 3.37 -7.27
N TYR A 198 25.28 3.71 -8.45
CA TYR A 198 26.01 4.98 -8.66
C TYR A 198 25.30 6.05 -9.52
N ASP A 199 24.19 5.75 -10.17
CA ASP A 199 23.49 6.67 -11.07
C ASP A 199 22.59 7.70 -10.36
N ALA A 200 21.99 7.34 -9.22
CA ALA A 200 21.19 8.26 -8.43
C ALA A 200 22.08 9.15 -7.57
N GLN A 201 21.79 10.46 -7.54
CA GLN A 201 22.44 11.44 -6.64
C GLN A 201 21.44 12.18 -5.73
N ASN A 202 20.16 12.16 -6.12
CA ASN A 202 19.05 12.83 -5.47
C ASN A 202 17.87 11.85 -5.31
N VAL A 203 16.94 12.18 -4.41
CA VAL A 203 15.62 11.56 -4.32
C VAL A 203 14.60 12.43 -5.03
N TYR A 204 13.79 11.82 -5.88
CA TYR A 204 12.68 12.44 -6.59
C TYR A 204 11.36 11.85 -6.10
N VAL A 205 10.42 12.70 -5.71
CA VAL A 205 9.07 12.32 -5.29
C VAL A 205 8.08 13.13 -6.08
N GLU A 206 7.24 12.46 -6.86
CA GLU A 206 6.15 13.14 -7.55
C GLU A 206 5.02 13.44 -6.57
N VAL A 207 4.48 14.64 -6.68
CA VAL A 207 3.34 15.11 -5.90
C VAL A 207 2.12 15.12 -6.81
N ILE A 208 1.09 14.38 -6.42
CA ILE A 208 -0.15 14.23 -7.18
C ILE A 208 -1.32 14.69 -6.30
N ASN A 209 -2.14 15.57 -6.85
CA ASN A 209 -3.38 16.03 -6.23
C ASN A 209 -4.51 15.08 -6.59
N LEU A 210 -5.05 14.34 -5.61
CA LEU A 210 -6.11 13.37 -5.88
C LEU A 210 -7.50 14.01 -6.05
N THR A 211 -7.69 15.27 -5.63
CA THR A 211 -8.92 16.04 -5.89
C THR A 211 -9.02 16.39 -7.38
N THR A 212 -7.94 16.84 -7.99
CA THR A 212 -7.89 17.15 -9.44
C THR A 212 -7.45 15.98 -10.32
N LYS A 213 -6.99 14.89 -9.71
CA LYS A 213 -6.42 13.69 -10.35
C LYS A 213 -5.24 14.01 -11.29
N LYS A 214 -4.37 14.93 -10.87
CA LYS A 214 -3.25 15.45 -11.67
C LYS A 214 -1.96 15.52 -10.89
N TRP A 215 -0.85 15.28 -11.58
CA TRP A 215 0.48 15.67 -11.13
C TRP A 215 0.57 17.19 -10.91
N GLU A 216 1.20 17.60 -9.80
CA GLU A 216 1.47 19.01 -9.48
C GLU A 216 2.93 19.39 -9.75
N LYS A 217 3.88 18.58 -9.27
CA LYS A 217 5.33 18.83 -9.35
C LYS A 217 6.15 17.60 -8.95
N THR A 218 7.45 17.62 -9.23
CA THR A 218 8.45 16.79 -8.56
C THR A 218 9.04 17.55 -7.37
N ALA A 219 9.04 16.93 -6.19
CA ALA A 219 9.83 17.35 -5.03
C ALA A 219 11.20 16.65 -5.07
N ILE A 220 12.27 17.41 -4.79
CA ILE A 220 13.65 16.92 -4.91
C ILE A 220 14.38 17.09 -3.56
N TYR A 221 15.06 16.03 -3.12
CA TYR A 221 16.03 16.10 -2.01
C TYR A 221 17.42 15.74 -2.53
N GLU A 222 18.36 16.67 -2.40
CA GLU A 222 19.75 16.47 -2.81
C GLU A 222 20.55 15.72 -1.72
N GLN A 223 21.62 15.02 -2.11
CA GLN A 223 22.45 14.26 -1.17
C GLN A 223 21.67 13.13 -0.45
N ALA A 224 20.82 12.43 -1.21
CA ALA A 224 20.16 11.19 -0.82
C ALA A 224 19.92 10.33 -2.08
N THR A 225 19.93 9.01 -1.94
CA THR A 225 19.85 8.09 -3.10
C THR A 225 18.98 6.88 -2.82
N TYR A 226 18.30 6.38 -3.87
CA TYR A 226 17.44 5.19 -3.86
C TYR A 226 16.34 5.23 -2.78
N PRO A 227 15.21 5.92 -3.04
CA PRO A 227 14.03 5.95 -2.15
C PRO A 227 13.25 4.64 -2.25
N PHE A 228 13.91 3.55 -1.86
CA PHE A 228 13.47 2.17 -2.03
C PHE A 228 13.54 1.44 -0.70
N THR A 229 12.53 0.62 -0.44
CA THR A 229 12.42 -0.22 0.75
C THR A 229 12.20 -1.67 0.32
N ARG A 230 12.63 -2.62 1.17
CA ARG A 230 12.77 -4.05 0.83
C ARG A 230 11.81 -4.91 1.65
N GLY A 231 10.52 -4.61 1.51
CA GLY A 231 9.40 -5.32 2.12
C GLY A 231 8.08 -4.83 1.53
N SER A 232 6.97 -5.17 2.20
CA SER A 232 5.67 -4.52 1.96
C SER A 232 5.52 -3.34 2.92
N GLU A 233 6.42 -2.36 2.83
CA GLU A 233 6.31 -1.14 3.64
C GLU A 233 5.26 -0.19 3.03
N ASN A 234 4.29 0.23 3.84
CA ASN A 234 3.39 1.33 3.48
C ASN A 234 4.12 2.67 3.60
N GLY A 235 3.64 3.67 2.86
CA GLY A 235 4.04 5.06 3.05
C GLY A 235 3.76 5.55 4.47
N ILE A 236 4.70 6.29 5.06
CA ILE A 236 4.63 6.75 6.45
C ILE A 236 4.15 8.19 6.52
N VAL A 237 3.09 8.43 7.29
CA VAL A 237 2.60 9.74 7.69
C VAL A 237 2.42 9.76 9.20
N ASP A 238 2.96 10.77 9.89
CA ASP A 238 2.78 10.93 11.34
C ASP A 238 1.46 11.64 11.70
N GLU A 239 1.16 11.73 13.00
CA GLU A 239 -0.05 12.37 13.53
C GLU A 239 -0.15 13.87 13.21
N ALA A 240 0.96 14.52 12.87
CA ALA A 240 0.99 15.91 12.44
C ALA A 240 0.77 16.07 10.92
N GLY A 241 0.84 14.98 10.14
CA GLY A 241 0.73 15.01 8.67
C GLY A 241 2.08 15.18 7.95
N ASN A 242 3.21 14.95 8.61
CA ASN A 242 4.51 14.90 7.95
C ASN A 242 4.63 13.56 7.20
N VAL A 243 5.01 13.61 5.93
CA VAL A 243 5.28 12.43 5.09
C VAL A 243 6.75 12.08 5.19
N TYR A 244 7.08 10.81 5.40
CA TYR A 244 8.46 10.33 5.51
C TYR A 244 8.83 9.43 4.34
N ILE A 245 9.98 9.74 3.72
CA ILE A 245 10.52 9.01 2.58
C ILE A 245 11.81 8.32 3.02
N ILE A 246 11.80 7.00 2.99
CA ILE A 246 12.93 6.16 3.40
C ILE A 246 13.83 5.93 2.19
N THR A 247 15.14 6.01 2.40
CA THR A 247 16.16 5.77 1.39
C THR A 247 17.10 4.65 1.82
N GLN A 248 17.43 3.75 0.89
CA GLN A 248 18.43 2.70 1.13
C GLN A 248 19.84 3.31 1.14
N GLY A 249 20.09 4.33 0.31
CA GLY A 249 21.44 4.79 0.00
C GLY A 249 22.23 3.78 -0.86
N GLN A 250 23.53 4.03 -0.97
CA GLN A 250 24.55 3.18 -1.61
C GLN A 250 25.32 2.33 -0.57
N TYR A 251 24.82 2.28 0.67
CA TYR A 251 25.62 2.01 1.86
C TYR A 251 26.22 0.60 1.87
N GLY A 252 27.55 0.52 1.89
CA GLY A 252 28.31 -0.74 1.79
C GLY A 252 28.40 -1.32 0.39
N LEU A 253 27.64 -0.80 -0.58
CA LEU A 253 27.65 -1.20 -1.98
C LEU A 253 28.70 -0.40 -2.76
N ASP A 254 28.96 0.84 -2.34
CA ASP A 254 30.03 1.70 -2.82
C ASP A 254 31.39 1.48 -2.10
N GLY A 255 31.48 0.44 -1.28
CA GLY A 255 32.63 0.15 -0.40
C GLY A 255 32.76 1.10 0.80
N GLN A 256 31.86 2.07 0.96
CA GLN A 256 31.85 2.99 2.10
C GLN A 256 30.91 2.49 3.19
N LEU A 257 31.46 2.32 4.39
CA LEU A 257 30.73 1.87 5.57
C LEU A 257 30.97 2.81 6.76
N GLY A 258 30.04 2.74 7.71
CA GLY A 258 30.10 3.47 8.97
C GLY A 258 29.68 4.93 8.89
N PRO A 259 29.89 5.68 9.98
CA PRO A 259 29.51 7.10 10.05
C PRO A 259 30.25 7.97 9.03
N ASN A 260 31.43 7.55 8.58
CA ASN A 260 32.32 8.28 7.67
C ASN A 260 31.93 8.16 6.19
N ALA A 261 31.02 7.25 5.82
CA ALA A 261 30.52 7.16 4.46
C ALA A 261 29.81 8.46 4.04
N ALA A 262 29.92 8.82 2.75
CA ALA A 262 29.33 10.05 2.21
C ALA A 262 27.83 10.17 2.55
N LYS A 263 27.34 11.38 2.85
CA LYS A 263 25.95 11.61 3.31
C LYS A 263 24.93 10.89 2.40
N ARG A 264 25.06 11.10 1.08
CA ARG A 264 24.20 10.52 0.03
C ARG A 264 24.23 8.99 -0.07
N SER A 265 25.32 8.37 0.38
CA SER A 265 25.51 6.92 0.34
C SER A 265 24.87 6.24 1.53
N LYS A 266 24.69 6.92 2.67
CA LYS A 266 24.06 6.34 3.86
C LYS A 266 22.53 6.29 3.73
N PRO A 267 21.84 5.32 4.36
CA PRO A 267 20.38 5.33 4.42
C PRO A 267 19.88 6.55 5.19
N GLN A 268 18.79 7.15 4.73
CA GLN A 268 18.19 8.34 5.31
C GLN A 268 16.67 8.19 5.44
N ILE A 269 16.09 8.85 6.44
CA ILE A 269 14.66 9.13 6.48
C ILE A 269 14.52 10.63 6.24
N LEU A 270 13.94 10.97 5.10
CA LEU A 270 13.66 12.33 4.64
C LEU A 270 12.22 12.70 5.04
N LYS A 271 11.91 13.99 5.10
CA LYS A 271 10.59 14.49 5.54
C LYS A 271 10.05 15.54 4.59
N ILE A 272 8.78 15.41 4.20
CA ILE A 272 7.97 16.45 3.57
C ILE A 272 7.00 16.94 4.66
N PRO A 273 7.13 18.18 5.18
CA PRO A 273 6.30 18.66 6.27
C PRO A 273 4.80 18.66 6.00
N ALA A 274 4.00 18.60 7.05
CA ALA A 274 2.56 18.83 7.00
C ALA A 274 2.21 20.12 6.24
N GLY A 275 1.26 20.04 5.30
CA GLY A 275 0.87 21.15 4.42
C GLY A 275 1.91 21.57 3.35
N SER A 276 3.12 21.01 3.38
CA SER A 276 4.15 21.23 2.35
C SER A 276 4.06 20.19 1.24
N THR A 277 4.44 20.58 0.02
CA THR A 277 4.71 19.66 -1.11
C THR A 277 6.22 19.49 -1.36
N ASP A 278 7.06 20.21 -0.61
CA ASP A 278 8.51 20.20 -0.70
C ASP A 278 9.14 19.55 0.53
N PHE A 279 10.29 18.91 0.32
CA PHE A 279 11.10 18.36 1.41
C PHE A 279 11.63 19.45 2.35
N ASP A 280 11.67 19.13 3.64
CA ASP A 280 12.49 19.86 4.60
C ASP A 280 13.97 19.53 4.35
N GLN A 281 14.65 20.41 3.61
CA GLN A 281 16.07 20.24 3.26
C GLN A 281 16.98 20.14 4.50
N THR A 282 16.55 20.65 5.65
CA THR A 282 17.30 20.56 6.92
C THR A 282 17.11 19.22 7.63
N TYR A 283 16.05 18.47 7.31
CA TYR A 283 15.75 17.18 7.91
C TYR A 283 16.24 16.00 7.04
N SER A 284 17.17 15.24 7.59
CA SER A 284 17.62 13.96 7.05
C SER A 284 18.10 13.09 8.21
N PHE A 285 17.19 12.36 8.85
CA PHE A 285 17.55 11.44 9.92
C PHE A 285 18.37 10.27 9.36
N ASN A 286 19.45 9.90 10.03
CA ASN A 286 20.37 8.86 9.57
C ASN A 286 20.51 7.77 10.66
N PRO A 287 19.91 6.58 10.50
CA PRO A 287 19.88 5.56 11.55
C PRO A 287 21.27 5.00 11.87
N VAL A 288 22.15 4.86 10.87
CA VAL A 288 23.55 4.41 11.07
C VAL A 288 24.30 5.35 12.00
N THR A 289 24.17 6.66 11.77
CA THR A 289 24.82 7.70 12.58
C THR A 289 24.17 7.79 13.97
N ALA A 290 22.84 7.71 14.06
CA ALA A 290 22.11 7.77 15.33
C ALA A 290 22.38 6.56 16.24
N ALA A 291 22.54 5.37 15.67
CA ALA A 291 22.87 4.14 16.40
C ALA A 291 24.38 3.93 16.60
N GLY A 292 25.23 4.81 16.06
CA GLY A 292 26.70 4.74 16.20
C GLY A 292 27.35 3.50 15.57
N LEU A 293 26.71 2.87 14.57
CA LEU A 293 27.14 1.57 14.07
C LEU A 293 28.31 1.68 13.07
N PRO A 294 29.45 1.00 13.31
CA PRO A 294 30.65 1.23 12.51
C PRO A 294 30.66 0.52 11.15
N ASN A 295 30.05 -0.66 11.01
CA ASN A 295 30.22 -1.54 9.83
C ASN A 295 28.93 -2.26 9.36
N LEU A 296 27.79 -2.04 10.00
CA LEU A 296 26.58 -2.83 9.74
C LEU A 296 25.81 -2.33 8.52
N MET A 297 25.70 -3.16 7.48
CA MET A 297 24.74 -2.99 6.38
C MET A 297 23.34 -2.80 6.96
N PHE A 298 22.81 -1.58 6.88
CA PHE A 298 21.54 -1.22 7.49
C PHE A 298 20.41 -1.33 6.45
N GLN A 299 19.83 -2.53 6.33
CA GLN A 299 18.57 -2.68 5.62
C GLN A 299 17.43 -2.26 6.56
N LEU A 300 16.86 -1.07 6.33
CA LEU A 300 15.67 -0.62 7.03
C LEU A 300 14.50 -1.53 6.64
N LEU A 301 14.11 -2.41 7.57
CA LEU A 301 12.85 -3.14 7.55
C LEU A 301 11.90 -2.49 8.54
N LEU A 302 11.10 -1.54 8.07
CA LEU A 302 10.02 -0.96 8.87
C LEU A 302 8.79 -1.85 8.67
N GLY A 303 8.63 -2.84 9.55
CA GLY A 303 7.48 -3.74 9.53
C GLY A 303 6.16 -2.97 9.57
N GLU A 304 5.16 -3.45 8.83
CA GLU A 304 3.85 -2.84 8.78
C GLU A 304 3.16 -2.88 10.15
N PHE A 305 2.77 -1.71 10.68
CA PHE A 305 1.87 -1.56 11.82
C PHE A 305 0.65 -0.72 11.42
N THR A 306 -0.15 -1.22 10.47
CA THR A 306 -1.42 -0.60 10.06
C THR A 306 -2.50 -0.82 11.11
N ARG A 307 -2.58 0.08 12.09
CA ARG A 307 -3.78 0.21 12.93
C ARG A 307 -4.79 1.14 12.26
N GLN A 308 -5.42 0.69 11.20
CA GLN A 308 -6.57 1.40 10.61
C GLN A 308 -7.78 1.23 11.53
N THR A 309 -8.23 2.32 12.14
CA THR A 309 -9.57 2.39 12.73
C THR A 309 -10.58 2.55 11.61
N ALA A 310 -11.62 1.71 11.61
CA ALA A 310 -12.79 1.82 10.74
C ALA A 310 -13.60 3.10 11.00
#